data_AF-A0A0F9JVK2-F1
#
_entry.id   AF-A0A0F9JVK2-F1
#
_cell.length_a   1.000
_cell.length_b   1.000
_cell.length_c   1.000
_cell.angle_alpha   90.00
_cell.angle_beta   90.00
_cell.angle_gamma   90.00
#
_symmetry.space_group_name_H-M   'P 1'
#
loop_
_entity.id
_entity.type
_entity.pdbx_description
1 polymer ?
#
loop_
_entity_poly.entity_id
_entity_poly.type
_entity_poly.pdbx_seq_one_letter_code
_entity_poly.pdbx_strand_id
1 'polypeptide(L)'
;MYVYLCGPMTGETYDEATSWRIYVERALSARSIGTISPLRGKAFLEVDGVLGNTNDSSPLESAEGIVTRDYWDVSRCDILLVNFLGAKIVSIGSCFEIAWAFERNIPIIIVMEKSGNVHEHCFISVCSGGFQVTSLAEAIELIERIS
;
A
#
# COMPACT_ATOMS: atom_id res chain seq x y z
N MET A 1 9.48 -13.86 -3.99
CA MET A 1 9.07 -12.85 -2.99
C MET A 1 8.01 -11.95 -3.59
N TYR A 2 7.00 -11.57 -2.82
CA TYR A 2 5.92 -10.65 -3.18
C TYR A 2 5.83 -9.49 -2.19
N VAL A 3 5.79 -8.26 -2.72
CA VAL A 3 5.59 -7.02 -1.95
C VAL A 3 4.18 -6.50 -2.18
N TYR A 4 3.40 -6.31 -1.11
CA TYR A 4 2.08 -5.67 -1.22
C TYR A 4 2.21 -4.15 -1.16
N LEU A 5 1.55 -3.44 -2.08
CA LEU A 5 1.66 -1.98 -2.28
C LEU A 5 0.50 -1.23 -1.60
N CYS A 6 0.63 -1.05 -0.30
CA CYS A 6 -0.30 -0.36 0.59
C CYS A 6 -0.15 1.17 0.51
N GLY A 7 -1.26 1.89 0.57
CA GLY A 7 -1.28 3.35 0.62
C GLY A 7 -2.65 3.95 0.26
N PRO A 8 -2.84 5.26 0.46
CA PRO A 8 -4.11 5.95 0.22
C PRO A 8 -4.69 5.69 -1.18
N MET A 9 -6.02 5.70 -1.25
CA MET A 9 -6.79 5.63 -2.50
C MET A 9 -7.99 6.58 -2.43
N THR A 10 -8.75 6.56 -1.32
CA THR A 10 -9.88 7.49 -1.15
C THR A 10 -9.41 8.94 -1.21
N GLY A 11 -10.04 9.75 -2.06
CA GLY A 11 -9.67 11.15 -2.23
C GLY A 11 -8.55 11.42 -3.24
N GLU A 12 -7.91 10.37 -3.77
CA GLU A 12 -6.92 10.43 -4.85
C GLU A 12 -7.59 10.16 -6.20
N THR A 13 -7.00 10.66 -7.28
CA THR A 13 -7.30 10.21 -8.65
C THR A 13 -6.67 8.83 -8.92
N TYR A 14 -7.13 8.15 -9.97
CA TYR A 14 -6.52 6.87 -10.38
C TYR A 14 -5.01 7.01 -10.65
N ASP A 15 -4.57 8.09 -11.30
CA ASP A 15 -3.17 8.35 -11.60
C ASP A 15 -2.34 8.57 -10.34
N GLU A 16 -2.83 9.38 -9.39
CA GLU A 16 -2.14 9.62 -8.12
C GLU A 16 -1.97 8.32 -7.32
N ALA A 17 -3.01 7.48 -7.28
CA ALA A 17 -2.95 6.20 -6.60
C ALA A 17 -2.08 5.17 -7.37
N THR A 18 -2.01 5.21 -8.69
CA THR A 18 -1.38 4.13 -9.48
C THR A 18 0.08 4.43 -9.86
N SER A 19 0.43 5.69 -10.10
CA SER A 19 1.74 6.07 -10.67
C SER A 19 2.93 5.58 -9.83
N TRP A 20 2.87 5.77 -8.52
CA TRP A 20 3.94 5.32 -7.63
C TRP A 20 4.01 3.79 -7.53
N ARG A 21 2.87 3.11 -7.62
CA ARG A 21 2.80 1.64 -7.59
C ARG A 21 3.46 1.04 -8.83
N ILE A 22 3.19 1.62 -10.01
CA ILE A 22 3.86 1.26 -11.27
C ILE A 22 5.37 1.52 -11.19
N TYR A 23 5.77 2.65 -10.61
CA TYR A 23 7.19 2.97 -10.42
C TYR A 23 7.90 1.90 -9.56
N VAL A 24 7.32 1.53 -8.42
CA VAL A 24 7.87 0.48 -7.54
C VAL A 24 7.87 -0.89 -8.23
N GLU A 25 6.78 -1.26 -8.90
CA GLU A 25 6.68 -2.53 -9.64
C GLU A 25 7.78 -2.64 -10.71
N ARG A 26 8.04 -1.58 -11.48
CA ARG A 26 9.10 -1.57 -12.49
C ARG A 26 10.49 -1.71 -11.87
N ALA A 27 10.73 -1.06 -10.74
CA ALA A 27 12.02 -1.15 -10.06
C ALA A 27 12.27 -2.56 -9.49
N LEU A 28 11.27 -3.14 -8.82
CA LEU A 28 11.39 -4.45 -8.17
C LEU A 28 11.35 -5.62 -9.16
N SER A 29 10.60 -5.51 -10.26
CA SER A 29 10.54 -6.55 -11.30
C SER A 29 11.88 -6.78 -11.99
N ALA A 30 12.72 -5.74 -12.10
CA ALA A 30 14.09 -5.86 -12.61
C ALA A 30 14.96 -6.83 -11.79
N ARG A 31 14.52 -7.18 -10.57
CA ARG A 31 15.20 -8.10 -9.65
C ARG A 31 14.39 -9.36 -9.33
N SER A 32 13.41 -9.69 -10.16
CA SER A 32 12.51 -10.85 -9.96
C SER A 32 11.71 -10.80 -8.66
N ILE A 33 11.47 -9.61 -8.12
CA ILE A 33 10.58 -9.38 -6.97
C ILE A 33 9.20 -9.01 -7.51
N GLY A 34 8.19 -9.79 -7.16
CA GLY A 34 6.81 -9.52 -7.56
C GLY A 34 6.15 -8.46 -6.68
N THR A 35 5.19 -7.73 -7.23
CA THR A 35 4.36 -6.79 -6.47
C THR A 35 2.88 -7.14 -6.56
N ILE A 36 2.12 -6.84 -5.51
CA ILE A 36 0.66 -6.98 -5.47
C ILE A 36 0.06 -5.60 -5.24
N SER A 37 -0.68 -5.09 -6.22
CA SER A 37 -1.41 -3.82 -6.11
C SER A 37 -2.88 -4.06 -5.74
N PRO A 38 -3.46 -3.27 -4.81
CA PRO A 38 -4.91 -3.28 -4.55
C PRO A 38 -5.72 -2.79 -5.75
N LEU A 39 -5.08 -2.08 -6.70
CA LEU A 39 -5.70 -1.60 -7.94
C LEU A 39 -5.55 -2.60 -9.11
N ARG A 40 -4.96 -3.78 -8.89
CA ARG A 40 -4.85 -4.78 -9.96
C ARG A 40 -6.23 -5.16 -10.51
N GLY A 41 -6.34 -5.24 -11.83
CA GLY A 41 -7.60 -5.55 -12.51
C GLY A 41 -8.66 -4.45 -12.41
N LYS A 42 -8.32 -3.24 -11.92
CA LYS A 42 -9.24 -2.09 -11.80
C LYS A 42 -8.97 -0.96 -12.80
N ALA A 43 -8.42 -1.30 -13.98
CA ALA A 43 -8.10 -0.30 -15.01
C ALA A 43 -9.33 0.49 -15.51
N PHE A 44 -10.54 -0.05 -15.34
CA PHE A 44 -11.77 0.66 -15.67
C PHE A 44 -12.03 1.91 -14.81
N LEU A 45 -11.36 2.05 -13.66
CA LEU A 45 -11.46 3.24 -12.81
C LEU A 45 -10.64 4.43 -13.34
N GLU A 46 -9.83 4.25 -14.39
CA GLU A 46 -9.01 5.32 -15.01
C GLU A 46 -9.88 6.46 -15.57
N VAL A 47 -11.12 6.16 -15.96
CA VAL A 47 -12.08 7.15 -16.50
C VAL A 47 -12.96 7.79 -15.43
N ASP A 48 -12.92 7.27 -14.19
CA ASP A 48 -13.67 7.80 -13.06
C ASP A 48 -12.80 8.80 -12.29
N GLY A 49 -13.41 9.89 -11.79
CA GLY A 49 -12.68 11.00 -11.18
C GLY A 49 -11.93 10.65 -9.87
N VAL A 50 -12.37 11.23 -8.76
CA VAL A 50 -11.76 10.91 -7.46
C VAL A 50 -12.25 9.54 -6.99
N LEU A 51 -11.34 8.68 -6.55
CA LEU A 51 -11.65 7.35 -6.08
C LEU A 51 -12.48 7.41 -4.79
N GLY A 52 -13.61 6.71 -4.80
CA GLY A 52 -14.47 6.49 -3.65
C GLY A 52 -14.08 5.25 -2.83
N ASN A 53 -14.97 4.83 -1.93
CA ASN A 53 -14.77 3.61 -1.13
C ASN A 53 -15.14 2.34 -1.92
N THR A 54 -16.34 2.32 -2.49
CA THR A 54 -16.87 1.24 -3.33
C THR A 54 -17.95 1.79 -4.26
N ASN A 55 -18.20 1.12 -5.38
CA ASN A 55 -19.32 1.36 -6.29
C ASN A 55 -20.31 0.16 -6.35
N ASP A 56 -20.04 -0.91 -5.58
CA ASP A 56 -20.77 -2.18 -5.55
C ASP A 56 -21.13 -2.78 -6.93
N SER A 57 -20.34 -2.49 -7.98
CA SER A 57 -20.68 -2.87 -9.36
C SER A 57 -20.43 -4.36 -9.66
N SER A 58 -19.55 -5.00 -8.88
CA SER A 58 -19.17 -6.41 -9.01
C SER A 58 -18.78 -7.01 -7.65
N PRO A 59 -18.74 -8.35 -7.50
CA PRO A 59 -18.25 -8.97 -6.27
C PRO A 59 -16.83 -8.51 -5.88
N LEU A 60 -15.97 -8.18 -6.84
CA LEU A 60 -14.61 -7.67 -6.57
C LEU A 60 -14.60 -6.21 -6.13
N GLU A 61 -15.67 -5.47 -6.40
CA GLU A 61 -15.82 -4.07 -6.04
C GLU A 61 -16.73 -3.88 -4.82
N SER A 62 -17.47 -4.91 -4.41
CA SER A 62 -18.23 -4.89 -3.15
C SER A 62 -17.34 -4.62 -1.95
N ALA A 63 -17.89 -4.01 -0.91
CA ALA A 63 -17.18 -3.79 0.35
C ALA A 63 -16.57 -5.10 0.90
N GLU A 64 -17.35 -6.19 0.89
CA GLU A 64 -16.91 -7.52 1.31
C GLU A 64 -15.77 -8.05 0.43
N GLY A 65 -15.89 -7.89 -0.88
CA GLY A 65 -14.89 -8.36 -1.84
C GLY A 65 -13.57 -7.62 -1.73
N ILE A 66 -13.61 -6.29 -1.59
CA ILE A 66 -12.42 -5.46 -1.37
C ILE A 66 -11.72 -5.91 -0.10
N VAL A 67 -12.43 -5.94 1.03
CA VAL A 67 -11.84 -6.30 2.33
C VAL A 67 -11.29 -7.74 2.31
N THR A 68 -12.05 -8.70 1.79
CA THR A 68 -11.64 -10.12 1.74
C THR A 68 -10.38 -10.29 0.90
N ARG A 69 -10.32 -9.65 -0.26
CA ARG A 69 -9.19 -9.74 -1.18
C ARG A 69 -7.96 -9.07 -0.61
N ASP A 70 -8.09 -7.85 -0.11
CA ASP A 70 -6.95 -7.07 0.41
C ASP A 70 -6.39 -7.76 1.67
N TYR A 71 -7.23 -8.29 2.55
CA TYR A 71 -6.81 -9.16 3.66
C TYR A 71 -6.05 -10.39 3.18
N TRP A 72 -6.57 -11.10 2.16
CA TRP A 72 -5.91 -12.28 1.62
C TRP A 72 -4.56 -11.95 0.98
N ASP A 73 -4.45 -10.83 0.27
CA ASP A 73 -3.21 -10.38 -0.36
C ASP A 73 -2.16 -9.94 0.66
N VAL A 74 -2.56 -9.18 1.69
CA VAL A 74 -1.68 -8.84 2.81
C VAL A 74 -1.25 -10.10 3.55
N SER A 75 -2.16 -11.06 3.76
CA SER A 75 -1.85 -12.29 4.49
C SER A 75 -0.86 -13.22 3.78
N ARG A 76 -0.59 -13.01 2.49
CA ARG A 76 0.27 -13.86 1.67
C ARG A 76 1.47 -13.14 1.06
N CYS A 77 1.65 -11.85 1.33
CA CYS A 77 2.84 -11.14 0.91
C CYS A 77 4.01 -11.44 1.85
N ASP A 78 5.23 -11.23 1.36
CA ASP A 78 6.45 -11.38 2.15
C ASP A 78 6.86 -10.05 2.82
N ILE A 79 6.47 -8.92 2.22
CA ILE A 79 6.72 -7.57 2.73
C ILE A 79 5.49 -6.69 2.44
N LEU A 80 5.12 -5.85 3.42
CA LEU A 80 4.16 -4.76 3.24
C LEU A 80 4.91 -3.45 3.00
N LEU A 81 4.82 -2.88 1.79
CA LEU A 81 5.29 -1.52 1.52
C LEU A 81 4.13 -0.54 1.64
N VAL A 82 4.25 0.40 2.57
CA VAL A 82 3.24 1.42 2.85
C VAL A 82 3.75 2.78 2.40
N ASN A 83 3.07 3.43 1.45
CA ASN A 83 3.40 4.78 1.03
C ASN A 83 2.37 5.79 1.54
N PHE A 84 2.77 6.65 2.48
CA PHE A 84 1.97 7.74 3.04
C PHE A 84 2.45 9.13 2.63
N LEU A 85 3.43 9.25 1.74
CA LEU A 85 3.90 10.56 1.26
C LEU A 85 2.73 11.39 0.71
N GLY A 86 2.63 12.64 1.17
CA GLY A 86 1.61 13.59 0.75
C GLY A 86 0.19 13.29 1.27
N ALA A 87 0.01 12.27 2.11
CA ALA A 87 -1.32 11.89 2.58
C ALA A 87 -2.01 13.03 3.38
N LYS A 88 -3.19 13.45 2.92
CA LYS A 88 -3.97 14.56 3.50
C LYS A 88 -5.03 14.08 4.49
N ILE A 89 -5.45 12.83 4.38
CA ILE A 89 -6.45 12.19 5.23
C ILE A 89 -5.93 10.83 5.69
N VAL A 90 -6.43 10.38 6.84
CA VAL A 90 -6.10 9.05 7.34
C VAL A 90 -6.68 7.99 6.41
N SER A 91 -5.81 7.14 5.87
CA SER A 91 -6.18 5.97 5.09
C SER A 91 -6.57 4.83 6.02
N ILE A 92 -7.86 4.76 6.37
CA ILE A 92 -8.39 3.73 7.27
C ILE A 92 -8.07 2.33 6.76
N GLY A 93 -8.24 2.08 5.45
CA GLY A 93 -7.89 0.79 4.83
C GLY A 93 -6.42 0.42 5.07
N SER A 94 -5.50 1.35 4.85
CA SER A 94 -4.07 1.12 5.09
C SER A 94 -3.74 0.84 6.55
N CYS A 95 -4.44 1.46 7.50
CA CYS A 95 -4.28 1.14 8.92
C CYS A 95 -4.67 -0.31 9.24
N PHE A 96 -5.73 -0.84 8.61
CA PHE A 96 -6.11 -2.24 8.74
C PHE A 96 -5.09 -3.18 8.09
N GLU A 97 -4.61 -2.84 6.89
CA GLU A 97 -3.58 -3.61 6.19
C GLU A 97 -2.29 -3.72 7.03
N ILE A 98 -1.87 -2.62 7.68
CA ILE A 98 -0.73 -2.61 8.62
C ILE A 98 -1.00 -3.54 9.81
N ALA A 99 -2.19 -3.47 10.41
CA ALA A 99 -2.53 -4.31 11.56
C ALA A 99 -2.52 -5.81 11.19
N TRP A 100 -3.05 -6.18 10.02
CA TRP A 100 -3.05 -7.56 9.54
C TRP A 100 -1.64 -8.09 9.25
N ALA A 101 -0.77 -7.25 8.66
CA ALA A 101 0.63 -7.61 8.44
C ALA A 101 1.40 -7.76 9.76
N PHE A 102 1.20 -6.83 10.70
CA PHE A 102 1.84 -6.85 12.01
C PHE A 102 1.48 -8.11 12.80
N GLU A 103 0.19 -8.47 12.86
CA GLU A 103 -0.29 -9.70 13.49
C GLU A 103 0.40 -10.96 12.92
N ARG A 104 0.76 -10.94 11.64
CA ARG A 104 1.41 -12.06 10.93
C ARG A 104 2.93 -12.01 10.98
N ASN A 105 3.52 -11.02 11.65
CA ASN A 105 4.96 -10.76 11.64
C ASN A 105 5.52 -10.55 10.22
N ILE A 106 4.71 -10.01 9.30
CA ILE A 106 5.18 -9.61 7.98
C ILE A 106 5.94 -8.29 8.14
N PRO A 107 7.18 -8.16 7.65
CA PRO A 107 7.93 -6.90 7.68
C PRO A 107 7.15 -5.76 7.00
N ILE A 108 7.08 -4.61 7.68
CA ILE A 108 6.35 -3.42 7.22
C ILE A 108 7.34 -2.29 7.00
N ILE A 109 7.45 -1.80 5.76
CA ILE A 109 8.28 -0.65 5.40
C ILE A 109 7.35 0.54 5.16
N ILE A 110 7.55 1.62 5.90
CA ILE A 110 6.74 2.83 5.83
C ILE A 110 7.52 3.93 5.14
N VAL A 111 6.92 4.54 4.12
CA VAL A 111 7.43 5.74 3.44
C VAL A 111 6.57 6.93 3.84
N MET A 112 7.15 7.87 4.57
CA MET A 112 6.42 9.00 5.14
C MET A 112 7.37 10.18 5.38
N GLU A 113 6.85 11.40 5.39
CA GLU A 113 7.60 12.58 5.81
C GLU A 113 8.17 12.40 7.23
N LYS A 114 9.23 13.16 7.53
CA LYS A 114 9.86 13.12 8.87
C LYS A 114 8.91 13.56 9.99
N SER A 115 7.99 14.46 9.69
CA SER A 115 6.97 14.94 10.64
C SER A 115 5.81 15.62 9.90
N GLY A 116 4.68 15.74 10.59
CA GLY A 116 3.50 16.47 10.12
C GLY A 116 2.57 15.65 9.21
N ASN A 117 2.84 14.36 9.03
CA ASN A 117 1.94 13.47 8.31
C ASN A 117 0.76 13.07 9.20
N VAL A 118 -0.42 12.92 8.61
CA VAL A 118 -1.65 12.50 9.32
C VAL A 118 -1.58 11.08 9.90
N HIS A 119 -0.63 10.26 9.46
CA HIS A 119 -0.36 8.92 9.97
C HIS A 119 0.80 8.88 11.00
N GLU A 120 1.33 10.04 11.42
CA GLU A 120 2.31 10.12 12.50
C GLU A 120 1.66 9.71 13.84
N HIS A 121 1.69 8.41 14.13
CA HIS A 121 0.99 7.80 15.26
C HIS A 121 1.76 6.60 15.81
N CYS A 122 1.70 6.36 17.12
CA CYS A 122 2.47 5.29 17.78
C CYS A 122 2.21 3.89 17.21
N PHE A 123 0.94 3.54 16.91
CA PHE A 123 0.61 2.28 16.23
C PHE A 123 1.36 2.12 14.91
N ILE A 124 1.44 3.16 14.09
CA ILE A 124 2.11 3.13 12.79
C ILE A 124 3.63 2.98 12.98
N SER A 125 4.22 3.80 13.87
CA SER A 125 5.66 3.77 14.14
C SER A 125 6.13 2.46 14.79
N VAL A 126 5.35 1.88 15.71
CA VAL A 126 5.72 0.62 16.36
C VAL A 126 5.56 -0.56 15.41
N CYS A 127 4.51 -0.58 14.59
CA CYS A 127 4.27 -1.69 13.64
C CYS A 127 5.34 -1.77 12.55
N SER A 128 6.00 -0.68 12.17
CA SER A 128 7.11 -0.72 11.20
C SER A 128 8.38 -1.38 11.74
N GLY A 129 8.49 -1.61 13.05
CA GLY A 129 9.70 -2.17 13.67
C GLY A 129 10.96 -1.32 13.46
N GLY A 130 10.79 -0.04 13.09
CA GLY A 130 11.88 0.89 12.76
C GLY A 130 12.18 1.04 11.26
N PHE A 131 11.51 0.29 10.38
CA PHE A 131 11.65 0.46 8.93
C PHE A 131 10.78 1.62 8.41
N GLN A 132 11.18 2.84 8.75
CA GLN A 132 10.57 4.07 8.25
C GLN A 132 11.59 4.90 7.46
N VAL A 133 11.23 5.25 6.23
CA VAL A 133 12.07 5.99 5.28
C VAL A 133 11.30 7.17 4.69
N THR A 134 12.01 8.08 4.01
CA THR A 134 11.42 9.34 3.54
C THR A 134 11.23 9.41 2.04
N SER A 135 11.62 8.36 1.30
CA SER A 135 11.44 8.27 -0.14
C SER A 135 11.18 6.84 -0.59
N LEU A 136 10.50 6.70 -1.74
CA LEU A 136 10.29 5.40 -2.37
C LEU A 136 11.62 4.75 -2.82
N ALA A 137 12.61 5.55 -3.19
CA ALA A 137 13.93 5.05 -3.57
C ALA A 137 14.63 4.33 -2.41
N GLU A 138 14.63 4.94 -1.21
CA GLU A 138 15.14 4.31 0.01
C GLU A 138 14.37 3.04 0.37
N ALA A 139 13.04 3.04 0.19
CA ALA A 139 12.22 1.86 0.46
C ALA A 139 12.54 0.70 -0.50
N ILE A 140 12.70 0.99 -1.79
CA ILE A 140 13.09 0.00 -2.80
C ILE A 140 14.45 -0.60 -2.43
N GLU A 141 15.44 0.23 -2.12
CA GLU A 141 16.77 -0.24 -1.71
C GLU A 141 16.69 -1.13 -0.45
N LEU A 142 15.85 -0.77 0.52
CA LEU A 142 15.65 -1.56 1.73
C LEU A 142 15.02 -2.93 1.41
N ILE A 143 13.98 -2.96 0.56
CA ILE A 143 13.33 -4.20 0.10
C ILE A 143 14.36 -5.13 -0.56
N GLU A 144 15.20 -4.59 -1.45
CA GLU A 144 16.21 -5.36 -2.18
C GLU A 144 17.30 -5.96 -1.27
N ARG A 145 17.54 -5.37 -0.11
CA ARG A 145 18.53 -5.86 0.87
C ARG A 145 17.95 -6.90 1.82
N ILE A 146 16.63 -6.92 2.00
CA ILE A 146 15.92 -7.87 2.86
C ILE A 146 15.51 -9.14 2.08
N SER A 147 15.35 -9.01 0.75
CA SER A 147 15.04 -10.10 -0.18
C SER A 147 16.22 -11.00 -0.49
#